data_AF-A0A1W9SY92-F1
#
_entry.id   AF-A0A1W9SY92-F1
#
_cell.length_a   1.000
_cell.length_b   1.000
_cell.length_c   1.000
_cell.angle_alpha   90.00
_cell.angle_beta   90.00
_cell.angle_gamma   90.00
#
_symmetry.space_group_name_H-M   'P 1'
#
loop_
_entity.id
_entity.type
_entity.pdbx_description
1 polymer ?
#
loop_
_entity_poly.entity_id
_entity_poly.type
_entity_poly.pdbx_seq_one_letter_code
_entity_poly.pdbx_strand_id
1 'polypeptide(L)'
;MEDFNKENKALAYRLFLDTQQDNLEYVYRGKFNTDITDNILSLAEESLRLSEQKLKIKKRVYFVTVEGLQNITRHQDLSTDDIPVKPCFFALQRKKYSYYITTGNLINKKNIELLKSQIQKVQSLSIEELNIYYKKHLMEGAISDKGGAGLGLIEIARKSKGKLSYNFKKINDEYYYFYLLTEIPFDERPENVKLKNSDQSLNNIIELHNVLNIESIALNYSGLFNQHSMVNLLSIIEKQMKGTVILKIKTYNIMVELLQNLVKHSAYYTINEIGGHYGIFFITEKANTFILTTGNFIKTENVPKLKERLEKVEDSNKKQLNDWYNELLLKPFSNDDKTGSGLGLIDLKLRSQNKLEYNFYKVDDEYFFFSIKASVNKFQKKQKKLIIEESLDRPLIKLMPNENIFLFKGKSIPANAYELYAPVITWVKDYFKNPNSVSIFEFKFEHIDTHSSHQIFKLLKIIKENSTQDKVIVKWYYAKEDTDMLLVAHRYMELLDMEMKLICENE
;
A
#
# COMPACT_ATOMS: atom_id res chain seq x y z
N MET A 1 -31.56 4.18 -19.04
CA MET A 1 -32.14 3.39 -17.92
C MET A 1 -31.03 2.45 -17.48
N GLU A 2 -30.50 2.54 -16.26
CA GLU A 2 -30.97 3.25 -15.06
C GLU A 2 -29.96 4.32 -14.62
N ASP A 3 -30.44 5.48 -14.17
CA ASP A 3 -29.60 6.59 -13.66
C ASP A 3 -29.95 6.92 -12.19
N PHE A 4 -30.44 5.91 -11.45
CA PHE A 4 -30.83 6.01 -10.05
C PHE A 4 -29.89 5.16 -9.16
N ASN A 5 -29.53 5.70 -7.99
CA ASN A 5 -28.69 5.08 -6.95
C ASN A 5 -27.21 4.77 -7.32
N LYS A 6 -26.41 5.78 -7.69
CA LYS A 6 -24.94 5.71 -7.48
C LYS A 6 -24.52 5.98 -6.02
N GLU A 7 -25.32 6.70 -5.22
CA GLU A 7 -24.94 7.11 -3.86
C GLU A 7 -25.03 6.01 -2.80
N ASN A 8 -25.99 5.08 -2.90
CA ASN A 8 -26.19 3.99 -1.94
C ASN A 8 -25.34 2.73 -2.21
N LYS A 9 -24.45 2.75 -3.19
CA LYS A 9 -23.59 1.60 -3.52
C LYS A 9 -22.31 1.63 -2.69
N ALA A 10 -21.93 0.50 -2.10
CA ALA A 10 -20.67 0.36 -1.39
C ALA A 10 -19.49 0.76 -2.30
N LEU A 11 -18.52 1.52 -1.76
CA LEU A 11 -17.44 2.18 -2.53
C LEU A 11 -16.75 1.25 -3.55
N ALA A 12 -16.46 0.01 -3.16
CA ALA A 12 -15.82 -0.97 -4.03
C ALA A 12 -16.66 -1.31 -5.28
N TYR A 13 -17.99 -1.46 -5.11
CA TYR A 13 -18.89 -1.74 -6.23
C TYR A 13 -19.12 -0.50 -7.10
N ARG A 14 -19.23 0.69 -6.48
CA ARG A 14 -19.30 1.97 -7.21
C ARG A 14 -18.07 2.14 -8.12
N LEU A 15 -16.87 2.03 -7.55
CA LEU A 15 -15.61 2.10 -8.29
C LEU A 15 -15.51 1.01 -9.36
N PHE A 16 -15.94 -0.22 -9.07
CA PHE A 16 -15.95 -1.28 -10.09
C PHE A 16 -16.83 -0.90 -11.29
N LEU A 17 -18.05 -0.41 -11.07
CA LEU A 17 -18.92 0.05 -12.16
C LEU A 17 -18.30 1.23 -12.93
N ASP A 18 -17.73 2.22 -12.23
CA ASP A 18 -17.10 3.39 -12.86
C ASP A 18 -15.87 2.98 -13.69
N THR A 19 -15.06 2.00 -13.25
CA THR A 19 -13.93 1.48 -14.04
C THR A 19 -14.36 0.61 -15.21
N GLN A 20 -15.41 -0.21 -15.07
CA GLN A 20 -15.93 -1.01 -16.19
C GLN A 20 -16.61 -0.13 -17.27
N GLN A 21 -17.24 0.98 -16.89
CA GLN A 21 -17.89 1.91 -17.84
C GLN A 21 -16.94 2.42 -18.94
N ASP A 22 -15.66 2.59 -18.61
CA ASP A 22 -14.61 3.02 -19.56
C ASP A 22 -13.59 1.92 -19.92
N ASN A 23 -13.82 0.67 -19.50
CA ASN A 23 -12.91 -0.47 -19.66
C ASN A 23 -11.48 -0.13 -19.18
N LEU A 24 -11.41 0.37 -17.95
CA LEU A 24 -10.20 0.84 -17.29
C LEU A 24 -9.50 -0.33 -16.59
N GLU A 25 -8.31 -0.68 -17.06
CA GLU A 25 -7.54 -1.84 -16.58
C GLU A 25 -6.74 -1.48 -15.32
N TYR A 26 -6.18 -0.27 -15.27
CA TYR A 26 -5.28 0.16 -14.19
C TYR A 26 -5.30 1.67 -13.96
N VAL A 27 -5.27 2.07 -12.69
CA VAL A 27 -5.07 3.45 -12.25
C VAL A 27 -4.06 3.53 -11.11
N TYR A 28 -3.12 4.46 -11.24
CA TYR A 28 -2.19 4.83 -10.18
C TYR A 28 -2.28 6.32 -9.85
N ARG A 29 -2.29 6.64 -8.55
CA ARG A 29 -2.27 8.01 -8.02
C ARG A 29 -1.26 8.11 -6.87
N GLY A 30 -0.14 8.79 -7.10
CA GLY A 30 0.91 8.91 -6.08
C GLY A 30 2.11 9.72 -6.53
N LYS A 31 3.20 9.64 -5.77
CA LYS A 31 4.51 10.09 -6.24
C LYS A 31 5.07 9.03 -7.18
N PHE A 32 5.60 9.41 -8.33
CA PHE A 32 6.28 8.50 -9.25
C PHE A 32 7.79 8.60 -9.02
N ASN A 33 8.45 7.46 -8.87
CA ASN A 33 9.90 7.30 -8.92
C ASN A 33 10.24 6.24 -10.00
N THR A 34 11.51 5.88 -10.16
CA THR A 34 11.96 4.86 -11.13
C THR A 34 11.26 3.52 -10.89
N ASP A 35 11.30 2.99 -9.65
CA ASP A 35 10.69 1.69 -9.33
C ASP A 35 9.22 1.64 -9.71
N ILE A 36 8.47 2.71 -9.41
CA ILE A 36 7.04 2.85 -9.71
C ILE A 36 6.79 2.93 -11.21
N THR A 37 7.69 3.57 -11.95
CA THR A 37 7.61 3.68 -13.41
C THR A 37 7.79 2.30 -14.06
N ASP A 38 8.83 1.56 -13.69
CA ASP A 38 9.12 0.21 -14.20
C ASP A 38 8.01 -0.79 -13.84
N ASN A 39 7.46 -0.64 -12.64
CA ASN A 39 6.31 -1.39 -12.14
C ASN A 39 5.03 -1.16 -12.98
N ILE A 40 4.71 0.09 -13.34
CA ILE A 40 3.55 0.41 -14.19
C ILE A 40 3.80 -0.07 -15.62
N LEU A 41 5.03 0.04 -16.12
CA LEU A 41 5.43 -0.51 -17.43
C LEU A 41 5.26 -2.02 -17.48
N SER A 42 5.62 -2.74 -16.41
CA SER A 42 5.43 -4.20 -16.31
C SER A 42 3.95 -4.61 -16.38
N LEU A 43 3.04 -3.86 -15.75
CA LEU A 43 1.59 -4.09 -15.88
C LEU A 43 1.08 -3.81 -17.29
N ALA A 44 1.55 -2.72 -17.91
CA ALA A 44 1.15 -2.35 -19.26
C ALA A 44 1.66 -3.39 -20.28
N GLU A 45 2.91 -3.83 -20.17
CA GLU A 45 3.47 -4.90 -20.99
C GLU A 45 2.68 -6.20 -20.82
N GLU A 46 2.27 -6.54 -19.60
CA GLU A 46 1.50 -7.76 -19.36
C GLU A 46 0.08 -7.74 -19.96
N SER A 47 -0.67 -6.65 -19.75
CA SER A 47 -1.97 -6.47 -20.41
C SER A 47 -1.83 -6.57 -21.93
N LEU A 48 -0.79 -5.93 -22.47
CA LEU A 48 -0.47 -6.02 -23.89
C LEU A 48 -0.11 -7.43 -24.30
N ARG A 49 0.67 -8.19 -23.51
CA ARG A 49 1.02 -9.60 -23.78
C ARG A 49 -0.24 -10.46 -23.95
N LEU A 50 -1.16 -10.37 -22.98
CA LEU A 50 -2.42 -11.12 -22.97
C LEU A 50 -3.43 -10.65 -24.04
N SER A 51 -3.28 -9.43 -24.58
CA SER A 51 -4.12 -8.97 -25.69
C SER A 51 -3.78 -9.67 -27.02
N GLU A 52 -4.80 -10.02 -27.81
CA GLU A 52 -4.66 -10.57 -29.17
C GLU A 52 -4.19 -9.54 -30.22
N GLN A 53 -3.84 -8.32 -29.79
CA GLN A 53 -3.49 -7.22 -30.69
C GLN A 53 -2.14 -7.43 -31.40
N LYS A 54 -2.01 -6.89 -32.61
CA LYS A 54 -0.77 -6.96 -33.41
C LYS A 54 0.42 -6.33 -32.66
N LEU A 55 1.60 -6.93 -32.76
CA LEU A 55 2.84 -6.46 -32.10
C LEU A 55 3.15 -4.97 -32.36
N LYS A 56 2.81 -4.46 -33.54
CA LYS A 56 2.91 -3.04 -33.91
C LYS A 56 2.07 -2.12 -33.00
N ILE A 57 0.87 -2.55 -32.61
CA ILE A 57 0.02 -1.83 -31.65
C ILE A 57 0.62 -1.95 -30.25
N LYS A 58 0.99 -3.16 -29.80
CA LYS A 58 1.63 -3.37 -28.48
C LYS A 58 2.84 -2.45 -28.28
N LYS A 59 3.75 -2.38 -29.26
CA LYS A 59 4.91 -1.47 -29.24
C LYS A 59 4.54 0.02 -29.23
N ARG A 60 3.45 0.44 -29.90
CA ARG A 60 2.95 1.84 -29.84
C ARG A 60 2.45 2.20 -28.44
N VAL A 61 1.67 1.31 -27.82
CA VAL A 61 1.09 1.52 -26.49
C VAL A 61 2.19 1.58 -25.43
N TYR A 62 3.06 0.58 -25.39
CA TYR A 62 4.18 0.55 -24.45
C TYR A 62 5.05 1.82 -24.55
N PHE A 63 5.39 2.24 -25.79
CA PHE A 63 6.16 3.46 -26.01
C PHE A 63 5.46 4.73 -25.47
N VAL A 64 4.17 4.91 -25.74
CA VAL A 64 3.41 6.07 -25.23
C VAL A 64 3.28 6.02 -23.71
N THR A 65 3.20 4.83 -23.10
CA THR A 65 3.25 4.66 -21.65
C THR A 65 4.61 5.12 -21.10
N VAL A 66 5.73 4.70 -21.71
CA VAL A 66 7.08 5.15 -21.32
C VAL A 66 7.18 6.68 -21.37
N GLU A 67 6.88 7.30 -22.51
CA GLU A 67 6.98 8.76 -22.66
C GLU A 67 6.01 9.50 -21.72
N GLY A 68 4.79 8.98 -21.54
CA GLY A 68 3.82 9.54 -20.61
C GLY A 68 4.30 9.54 -19.16
N LEU A 69 4.90 8.44 -18.70
CA LEU A 69 5.47 8.31 -17.36
C LEU A 69 6.75 9.14 -17.19
N GLN A 70 7.57 9.24 -18.23
CA GLN A 70 8.73 10.13 -18.24
C GLN A 70 8.33 11.61 -18.17
N ASN A 71 7.26 12.02 -18.86
CA ASN A 71 6.72 13.37 -18.75
C ASN A 71 6.19 13.65 -17.33
N ILE A 72 5.49 12.69 -16.72
CA ILE A 72 5.06 12.79 -15.30
C ILE A 72 6.26 12.96 -14.36
N THR A 73 7.35 12.23 -14.56
CA THR A 73 8.51 12.24 -13.64
C THR A 73 9.45 13.43 -13.85
N ARG A 74 9.70 13.86 -15.10
CA ARG A 74 10.55 15.02 -15.41
C ARG A 74 9.91 16.37 -15.07
N HIS A 75 8.58 16.45 -15.05
CA HIS A 75 7.82 17.69 -14.82
C HIS A 75 7.04 17.70 -13.49
N GLN A 76 7.54 17.01 -12.46
CA GLN A 76 7.05 17.18 -11.09
C GLN A 76 7.53 18.53 -10.52
N ASP A 77 6.83 19.61 -10.88
CA ASP A 77 6.97 20.88 -10.15
C ASP A 77 6.41 20.67 -8.73
N LEU A 78 7.33 20.49 -7.77
CA LEU A 78 7.27 20.74 -6.31
C LEU A 78 7.09 19.57 -5.31
N SER A 79 7.60 19.85 -4.11
CA SER A 79 7.36 19.14 -2.86
C SER A 79 5.89 19.22 -2.45
N THR A 80 5.34 18.10 -1.99
CA THR A 80 3.90 17.86 -1.84
C THR A 80 3.25 18.41 -0.58
N ASP A 81 4.00 19.07 0.28
CA ASP A 81 3.59 19.18 1.68
C ASP A 81 2.65 20.38 1.92
N ASP A 82 2.58 21.30 0.94
CA ASP A 82 1.68 22.46 0.90
C ASP A 82 0.47 22.30 -0.06
N ILE A 83 0.36 21.19 -0.81
CA ILE A 83 -0.69 20.98 -1.82
C ILE A 83 -1.60 19.81 -1.41
N PRO A 84 -2.94 19.99 -1.29
CA PRO A 84 -3.85 19.00 -0.72
C PRO A 84 -4.14 17.78 -1.61
N VAL A 85 -3.41 17.61 -2.74
CA VAL A 85 -3.70 16.58 -3.75
C VAL A 85 -2.39 15.88 -4.18
N LYS A 86 -2.45 14.55 -4.39
CA LYS A 86 -1.28 13.75 -4.79
C LYS A 86 -0.88 14.12 -6.23
N PRO A 87 0.39 14.48 -6.50
CA PRO A 87 0.74 15.34 -7.64
C PRO A 87 0.55 14.71 -9.03
N CYS A 88 0.42 13.38 -9.11
CA CYS A 88 0.48 12.66 -10.37
C CYS A 88 -0.56 11.53 -10.46
N PHE A 89 -1.01 11.29 -11.68
CA PHE A 89 -2.06 10.33 -12.05
C PHE A 89 -1.66 9.59 -13.34
N PHE A 90 -1.97 8.29 -13.40
CA PHE A 90 -1.84 7.48 -14.62
C PHE A 90 -3.03 6.53 -14.74
N ALA A 91 -3.59 6.39 -15.94
CA ALA A 91 -4.66 5.46 -16.26
C ALA A 91 -4.45 4.79 -17.63
N LEU A 92 -4.71 3.48 -17.72
CA LEU A 92 -4.73 2.70 -18.96
C LEU A 92 -6.13 2.10 -19.19
N GLN A 93 -6.79 2.48 -20.29
CA GLN A 93 -8.08 1.94 -20.72
C GLN A 93 -7.91 1.16 -22.04
N ARG A 94 -8.73 0.13 -22.23
CA ARG A 94 -8.80 -0.65 -23.48
C ARG A 94 -10.24 -0.68 -24.00
N LYS A 95 -10.55 0.13 -25.01
CA LYS A 95 -11.85 0.14 -25.69
C LYS A 95 -11.78 -0.68 -26.98
N LYS A 96 -12.94 -1.10 -27.52
CA LYS A 96 -13.08 -2.07 -28.63
C LYS A 96 -12.12 -1.88 -29.82
N TYR A 97 -11.77 -0.63 -30.15
CA TYR A 97 -10.90 -0.28 -31.30
C TYR A 97 -9.71 0.63 -30.94
N SER A 98 -9.43 0.88 -29.66
CA SER A 98 -8.36 1.81 -29.24
C SER A 98 -7.93 1.58 -27.79
N TYR A 99 -6.62 1.69 -27.53
CA TYR A 99 -6.13 1.94 -26.17
C TYR A 99 -6.20 3.43 -25.88
N TYR A 100 -6.47 3.79 -24.63
CA TYR A 100 -6.34 5.16 -24.14
C TYR A 100 -5.39 5.18 -22.96
N ILE A 101 -4.37 6.03 -23.04
CA ILE A 101 -3.46 6.32 -21.93
C ILE A 101 -3.79 7.72 -21.44
N THR A 102 -4.10 7.87 -20.16
CA THR A 102 -4.26 9.18 -19.52
C THR A 102 -3.12 9.40 -18.55
N THR A 103 -2.35 10.46 -18.75
CA THR A 103 -1.43 10.99 -17.74
C THR A 103 -2.03 12.21 -17.10
N GLY A 104 -1.67 12.47 -15.84
CA GLY A 104 -1.98 13.73 -15.18
C GLY A 104 -0.87 14.14 -14.23
N ASN A 105 -0.55 15.43 -14.20
CA ASN A 105 0.45 16.02 -13.31
C ASN A 105 0.07 17.45 -12.93
N LEU A 106 0.65 17.94 -11.83
CA LEU A 106 0.60 19.35 -11.48
C LEU A 106 1.32 20.20 -12.52
N ILE A 107 0.77 21.37 -12.81
CA ILE A 107 1.40 22.41 -13.62
C ILE A 107 1.15 23.78 -12.97
N ASN A 108 2.19 24.63 -12.93
CA ASN A 108 2.04 26.03 -12.54
C ASN A 108 1.32 26.82 -13.65
N LYS A 109 0.41 27.71 -13.28
CA LYS A 109 -0.40 28.56 -14.17
C LYS A 109 0.41 29.24 -15.27
N LYS A 110 1.64 29.68 -14.98
CA LYS A 110 2.53 30.35 -15.96
C LYS A 110 2.93 29.47 -17.15
N ASN A 111 2.91 28.15 -16.99
CA ASN A 111 3.32 27.18 -18.01
C ASN A 111 2.15 26.71 -18.90
N ILE A 112 0.90 27.05 -18.56
CA ILE A 112 -0.30 26.51 -19.21
C ILE A 112 -0.39 26.91 -20.69
N GLU A 113 -0.30 28.20 -21.01
CA GLU A 113 -0.45 28.66 -22.40
C GLU A 113 0.69 28.18 -23.31
N LEU A 114 1.91 28.04 -22.78
CA LEU A 114 3.03 27.43 -23.48
C LEU A 114 2.72 25.97 -23.85
N LEU A 115 2.37 25.13 -22.87
CA LEU A 115 2.06 23.72 -23.10
C LEU A 115 0.85 23.52 -24.02
N LYS A 116 -0.20 24.33 -23.83
CA LYS A 116 -1.40 24.36 -24.68
C LYS A 116 -1.06 24.67 -26.14
N SER A 117 -0.20 25.66 -26.40
CA SER A 117 0.26 25.98 -27.75
C SER A 117 1.05 24.84 -28.40
N GLN A 118 1.89 24.13 -27.62
CA GLN A 118 2.64 22.96 -28.09
C GLN A 118 1.71 21.79 -28.46
N ILE A 119 0.71 21.49 -27.61
CA ILE A 119 -0.27 20.42 -27.88
C ILE A 119 -1.13 20.76 -29.10
N GLN A 120 -1.65 21.99 -29.19
CA GLN A 120 -2.41 22.45 -30.35
C GLN A 120 -1.57 22.39 -31.63
N LYS A 121 -0.27 22.72 -31.57
CA LYS A 121 0.62 22.61 -32.72
C LYS A 121 0.76 21.15 -33.18
N VAL A 122 1.00 20.18 -32.30
CA VAL A 122 1.12 18.77 -32.72
C VAL A 122 -0.23 18.13 -33.13
N GLN A 123 -1.36 18.62 -32.60
CA GLN A 123 -2.70 18.22 -33.07
C GLN A 123 -3.03 18.75 -34.48
N SER A 124 -2.47 19.90 -34.87
CA SER A 124 -2.72 20.53 -36.18
C SER A 124 -1.98 19.89 -37.36
N LEU A 125 -1.01 19.01 -37.10
CA LEU A 125 -0.10 18.47 -38.12
C LEU A 125 -0.56 17.09 -38.61
N SER A 126 -0.43 16.84 -39.92
CA SER A 126 -0.59 15.51 -40.51
C SER A 126 0.47 14.52 -40.00
N ILE A 127 0.32 13.23 -40.32
CA ILE A 127 1.32 12.21 -39.95
C ILE A 127 2.66 12.49 -40.66
N GLU A 128 2.62 12.94 -41.90
CA GLU A 128 3.76 13.33 -42.73
C GLU A 128 4.44 14.58 -42.15
N GLU A 129 3.64 15.61 -41.82
CA GLU A 129 4.12 16.85 -41.22
C GLU A 129 4.72 16.61 -39.82
N LEU A 130 4.11 15.76 -38.99
CA LEU A 130 4.65 15.33 -37.69
C LEU A 130 6.01 14.62 -37.84
N ASN A 131 6.20 13.82 -38.90
CA ASN A 131 7.49 13.19 -39.18
C ASN A 131 8.56 14.21 -39.60
N ILE A 132 8.20 15.23 -40.39
CA ILE A 132 9.09 16.34 -40.77
C ILE A 132 9.44 17.17 -39.53
N TYR A 133 8.44 17.55 -38.73
CA TYR A 133 8.58 18.35 -37.51
C TYR A 133 9.48 17.67 -36.48
N TYR A 134 9.33 16.34 -36.31
CA TYR A 134 10.21 15.52 -35.48
C TYR A 134 11.66 15.48 -35.98
N LYS A 135 11.88 15.22 -37.27
CA LYS A 135 13.24 15.24 -37.85
C LYS A 135 13.91 16.60 -37.66
N LYS A 136 13.17 17.68 -37.84
CA LYS A 136 13.65 19.05 -37.59
C LYS A 136 14.11 19.22 -36.14
N HIS A 137 13.29 18.84 -35.15
CA HIS A 137 13.64 18.96 -33.73
C HIS A 137 14.82 18.08 -33.30
N LEU A 138 15.04 16.93 -33.95
CA LEU A 138 16.25 16.13 -33.74
C LEU A 138 17.50 16.84 -34.29
N MET A 139 17.42 17.42 -35.48
CA MET A 139 18.55 18.12 -36.13
C MET A 139 18.90 19.44 -35.44
N GLU A 140 17.91 20.14 -34.88
CA GLU A 140 18.10 21.40 -34.14
C GLU A 140 18.66 21.20 -32.71
N GLY A 141 18.87 19.95 -32.27
CA GLY A 141 19.77 19.64 -31.16
C GLY A 141 19.37 20.23 -29.80
N ALA A 142 18.07 20.36 -29.51
CA ALA A 142 17.56 20.98 -28.30
C ALA A 142 17.76 20.11 -27.03
N ILE A 143 19.00 19.95 -26.60
CA ILE A 143 19.35 19.63 -25.21
C ILE A 143 19.03 20.87 -24.37
N SER A 144 17.76 21.05 -24.04
CA SER A 144 17.33 22.00 -23.01
C SER A 144 18.00 21.65 -21.67
N ASP A 145 18.20 22.64 -20.79
CA ASP A 145 18.76 22.43 -19.43
C ASP A 145 17.99 21.41 -18.56
N LYS A 146 16.78 21.00 -18.97
CA LYS A 146 15.97 19.94 -18.37
C LYS A 146 15.86 18.65 -19.22
N GLY A 147 16.82 18.37 -20.10
CA GLY A 147 17.03 17.05 -20.71
C GLY A 147 15.95 16.53 -21.68
N GLY A 148 15.67 17.26 -22.76
CA GLY A 148 14.97 16.71 -23.94
C GLY A 148 13.44 16.83 -23.97
N ALA A 149 12.85 17.65 -23.09
CA ALA A 149 11.39 17.74 -22.85
C ALA A 149 10.50 18.05 -24.08
N GLY A 150 11.05 18.54 -25.20
CA GLY A 150 10.28 18.87 -26.40
C GLY A 150 9.92 17.68 -27.30
N LEU A 151 10.72 16.60 -27.30
CA LEU A 151 10.57 15.50 -28.26
C LEU A 151 9.43 14.54 -27.90
N GLY A 152 9.25 14.24 -26.60
CA GLY A 152 8.29 13.24 -26.14
C GLY A 152 6.84 13.53 -26.58
N LEU A 153 6.39 14.79 -26.52
CA LEU A 153 5.05 15.17 -26.99
C LEU A 153 4.88 14.95 -28.51
N ILE A 154 5.93 15.24 -29.31
CA ILE A 154 5.93 15.03 -30.76
C ILE A 154 5.87 13.53 -31.07
N GLU A 155 6.60 12.70 -30.33
CA GLU A 155 6.56 11.26 -30.50
C GLU A 155 5.23 10.65 -30.07
N ILE A 156 4.65 11.08 -28.94
CA ILE A 156 3.30 10.70 -28.51
C ILE A 156 2.28 11.06 -29.60
N ALA A 157 2.35 12.26 -30.20
CA ALA A 157 1.50 12.66 -31.31
C ALA A 157 1.69 11.76 -32.55
N ARG A 158 2.94 11.43 -32.92
CA ARG A 158 3.23 10.50 -34.03
C ARG A 158 2.70 9.09 -33.79
N LYS A 159 2.83 8.56 -32.57
CA LYS A 159 2.37 7.20 -32.22
C LYS A 159 0.83 7.13 -32.07
N SER A 160 0.16 8.23 -31.77
CA SER A 160 -1.31 8.34 -31.69
C SER A 160 -1.99 8.74 -33.01
N LYS A 161 -1.24 9.21 -34.01
CA LYS A 161 -1.75 9.88 -35.24
C LYS A 161 -2.47 11.20 -34.91
N GLY A 162 -1.87 12.04 -34.06
CA GLY A 162 -2.39 13.35 -33.64
C GLY A 162 -3.54 13.30 -32.63
N LYS A 163 -3.98 12.11 -32.20
CA LYS A 163 -5.17 11.92 -31.38
C LYS A 163 -4.91 12.12 -29.89
N LEU A 164 -4.74 13.39 -29.54
CA LEU A 164 -4.60 13.87 -28.16
C LEU A 164 -5.87 14.58 -27.73
N SER A 165 -6.20 14.52 -26.44
CA SER A 165 -7.18 15.39 -25.79
C SER A 165 -6.64 15.79 -24.43
N TYR A 166 -6.89 17.02 -23.99
CA TYR A 166 -6.29 17.54 -22.76
C TYR A 166 -7.27 18.39 -21.96
N ASN A 167 -7.01 18.51 -20.65
CA ASN A 167 -7.80 19.35 -19.76
C ASN A 167 -6.91 19.98 -18.70
N PHE A 168 -7.27 21.18 -18.26
CA PHE A 168 -6.65 21.85 -17.11
C PHE A 168 -7.72 22.08 -16.03
N LYS A 169 -7.60 21.42 -14.88
CA LYS A 169 -8.49 21.63 -13.73
C LYS A 169 -7.78 22.46 -12.67
N LYS A 170 -8.34 23.63 -12.32
CA LYS A 170 -7.80 24.51 -11.27
C LYS A 170 -7.80 23.80 -9.92
N ILE A 171 -6.70 23.91 -9.18
CA ILE A 171 -6.58 23.44 -7.78
C ILE A 171 -6.60 24.65 -6.86
N ASN A 172 -5.74 25.63 -7.13
CA ASN A 172 -5.68 26.93 -6.46
C ASN A 172 -5.27 28.00 -7.49
N ASP A 173 -4.89 29.21 -7.07
CA ASP A 173 -4.55 30.30 -7.99
C ASP A 173 -3.22 30.10 -8.74
N GLU A 174 -2.34 29.23 -8.25
CA GLU A 174 -1.03 28.97 -8.81
C GLU A 174 -0.95 27.61 -9.56
N TYR A 175 -1.67 26.59 -9.10
CA TYR A 175 -1.55 25.21 -9.62
C TYR A 175 -2.85 24.66 -10.22
N TYR A 176 -2.67 23.91 -11.29
CA TYR A 176 -3.69 23.19 -12.02
C TYR A 176 -3.26 21.72 -12.17
N TYR A 177 -4.23 20.80 -12.25
CA TYR A 177 -3.97 19.49 -12.86
C TYR A 177 -4.04 19.64 -14.37
N PHE A 178 -2.92 19.36 -15.04
CA PHE A 178 -2.90 19.03 -16.45
C PHE A 178 -3.23 17.55 -16.60
N TYR A 179 -4.16 17.23 -17.49
CA TYR A 179 -4.44 15.86 -17.95
C TYR A 179 -4.19 15.77 -19.44
N LEU A 180 -3.55 14.69 -19.89
CA LEU A 180 -3.35 14.35 -21.30
C LEU A 180 -3.86 12.94 -21.57
N LEU A 181 -4.93 12.85 -22.36
CA LEU A 181 -5.46 11.61 -22.94
C LEU A 181 -4.85 11.39 -24.32
N THR A 182 -4.27 10.21 -24.55
CA THR A 182 -3.75 9.78 -25.84
C THR A 182 -4.54 8.57 -26.35
N GLU A 183 -5.22 8.70 -27.50
CA GLU A 183 -5.88 7.57 -28.19
C GLU A 183 -4.87 6.86 -29.11
N ILE A 184 -4.76 5.55 -28.97
CA ILE A 184 -3.95 4.70 -29.84
C ILE A 184 -4.90 3.76 -30.61
N PRO A 185 -5.34 4.16 -31.81
CA PRO A 185 -6.28 3.36 -32.59
C PRO A 185 -5.63 2.08 -33.13
N PHE A 186 -6.42 1.01 -33.11
CA PHE A 186 -6.09 -0.28 -33.72
C PHE A 186 -6.18 -0.15 -35.25
N ASP A 187 -5.42 -0.97 -35.97
CA ASP A 187 -5.37 -0.91 -37.44
C ASP A 187 -6.68 -1.45 -38.09
N GLU A 188 -7.49 -2.23 -37.37
CA GLU A 188 -8.77 -2.83 -37.81
C GLU A 188 -10.01 -1.96 -37.53
N ARG A 189 -9.84 -0.72 -37.09
CA ARG A 189 -10.97 0.18 -36.81
C ARG A 189 -11.71 0.53 -38.11
N PRO A 190 -13.02 0.23 -38.25
CA PRO A 190 -13.78 0.67 -39.42
C PRO A 190 -13.91 2.20 -39.43
N GLU A 191 -13.77 2.82 -40.60
CA GLU A 191 -13.84 4.28 -40.77
C GLU A 191 -15.17 4.87 -40.27
N ASN A 192 -16.25 4.10 -40.42
CA ASN A 192 -17.61 4.47 -40.06
C ASN A 192 -17.83 4.55 -38.52
N VAL A 193 -16.92 4.00 -37.70
CA VAL A 193 -17.05 4.01 -36.24
C VAL A 193 -16.58 5.35 -35.67
N LYS A 194 -17.52 6.29 -35.57
CA LYS A 194 -17.39 7.45 -34.67
C LYS A 194 -17.37 6.93 -33.22
N LEU A 195 -16.25 7.11 -32.53
CA LEU A 195 -16.14 6.78 -31.11
C LEU A 195 -16.91 7.81 -30.28
N LYS A 196 -17.29 7.44 -29.04
CA LYS A 196 -17.63 8.43 -28.01
C LYS A 196 -16.51 9.46 -27.95
N ASN A 197 -16.86 10.74 -27.83
CA ASN A 197 -15.89 11.83 -27.86
C ASN A 197 -14.75 11.56 -26.86
N SER A 198 -13.50 11.75 -27.28
CA SER A 198 -12.33 11.56 -26.41
C SER A 198 -12.39 12.51 -25.20
N ASP A 199 -12.99 13.68 -25.36
CA ASP A 199 -13.30 14.61 -24.25
C ASP A 199 -14.22 13.99 -23.20
N GLN A 200 -15.22 13.17 -23.59
CA GLN A 200 -16.08 12.47 -22.63
C GLN A 200 -15.29 11.42 -21.86
N SER A 201 -14.44 10.66 -22.56
CA SER A 201 -13.55 9.68 -21.91
C SER A 201 -12.59 10.36 -20.93
N LEU A 202 -12.10 11.56 -21.28
CA LEU A 202 -11.25 12.36 -20.40
C LEU A 202 -12.03 12.91 -19.19
N ASN A 203 -13.24 13.43 -19.38
CA ASN A 203 -14.10 13.91 -18.29
C ASN A 203 -14.41 12.81 -17.28
N ASN A 204 -14.80 11.62 -17.73
CA ASN A 204 -15.04 10.46 -16.85
C ASN A 204 -13.79 10.11 -16.01
N ILE A 205 -12.60 10.15 -16.62
CA ILE A 205 -11.33 9.89 -15.92
C ILE A 205 -11.00 10.98 -14.90
N ILE A 206 -11.33 12.24 -15.19
CA ILE A 206 -11.18 13.35 -14.24
C ILE A 206 -12.13 13.19 -13.05
N GLU A 207 -13.39 12.81 -13.30
CA GLU A 207 -14.36 12.49 -12.26
C GLU A 207 -13.89 11.33 -11.38
N LEU A 208 -13.40 10.25 -11.99
CA LEU A 208 -12.78 9.14 -11.25
C LEU A 208 -11.57 9.61 -10.43
N HIS A 209 -10.67 10.43 -10.99
CA HIS A 209 -9.53 10.96 -10.24
C HIS A 209 -9.99 11.79 -9.03
N ASN A 210 -11.07 12.56 -9.14
CA ASN A 210 -11.66 13.28 -8.01
C ASN A 210 -12.16 12.32 -6.92
N VAL A 211 -12.85 11.23 -7.28
CA VAL A 211 -13.26 10.19 -6.31
C VAL A 211 -12.04 9.56 -5.64
N LEU A 212 -11.00 9.18 -6.40
CA LEU A 212 -9.77 8.61 -5.84
C LEU A 212 -9.03 9.61 -4.92
N ASN A 213 -9.15 10.91 -5.16
CA ASN A 213 -8.61 11.95 -4.28
C ASN A 213 -9.38 12.04 -2.96
N ILE A 214 -10.72 12.18 -3.01
CA ILE A 214 -11.60 12.27 -1.84
C ILE A 214 -11.44 11.02 -0.95
N GLU A 215 -11.50 9.84 -1.56
CA GLU A 215 -11.40 8.56 -0.86
C GLU A 215 -9.96 8.20 -0.45
N SER A 216 -8.97 9.05 -0.80
CA SER A 216 -7.54 8.84 -0.52
C SER A 216 -6.95 7.54 -1.09
N ILE A 217 -7.44 7.08 -2.24
CA ILE A 217 -7.00 5.84 -2.90
C ILE A 217 -5.68 6.10 -3.65
N ALA A 218 -4.65 5.29 -3.39
CA ALA A 218 -3.32 5.43 -4.02
C ALA A 218 -3.15 4.55 -5.26
N LEU A 219 -3.77 3.36 -5.25
CA LEU A 219 -3.73 2.42 -6.36
C LEU A 219 -5.12 1.78 -6.51
N ASN A 220 -5.59 1.66 -7.75
CA ASN A 220 -6.79 0.92 -8.12
C ASN A 220 -6.48 0.05 -9.34
N TYR A 221 -6.73 -1.25 -9.22
CA TYR A 221 -6.71 -2.21 -10.32
C TYR A 221 -8.12 -2.80 -10.42
N SER A 222 -8.69 -2.81 -11.63
CA SER A 222 -10.04 -3.31 -11.90
C SER A 222 -10.02 -4.12 -13.20
N GLY A 223 -10.66 -5.29 -13.22
CA GLY A 223 -10.70 -6.14 -14.41
C GLY A 223 -10.53 -7.61 -14.08
N LEU A 224 -9.91 -8.36 -15.01
CA LEU A 224 -9.71 -9.80 -14.91
C LEU A 224 -8.48 -10.13 -14.05
N PHE A 225 -8.69 -10.82 -12.94
CA PHE A 225 -7.60 -11.24 -12.06
C PHE A 225 -7.12 -12.65 -12.38
N ASN A 226 -5.80 -12.84 -12.36
CA ASN A 226 -5.15 -14.14 -12.48
C ASN A 226 -3.89 -14.19 -11.58
N GLN A 227 -3.28 -15.36 -11.44
CA GLN A 227 -2.10 -15.57 -10.58
C GLN A 227 -0.93 -14.63 -10.91
N HIS A 228 -0.71 -14.32 -12.20
CA HIS A 228 0.40 -13.49 -12.64
C HIS A 228 0.14 -12.00 -12.37
N SER A 229 -1.09 -11.53 -12.60
CA SER A 229 -1.53 -10.16 -12.24
C SER A 229 -1.40 -9.91 -10.74
N MET A 230 -1.70 -10.92 -9.91
CA MET A 230 -1.46 -10.88 -8.46
C MET A 230 0.03 -10.69 -8.15
N VAL A 231 0.92 -11.53 -8.68
CA VAL A 231 2.38 -11.43 -8.42
C VAL A 231 2.93 -10.05 -8.81
N ASN A 232 2.47 -9.50 -9.94
CA ASN A 232 2.85 -8.17 -10.37
C ASN A 232 2.35 -7.11 -9.37
N LEU A 233 1.05 -7.07 -9.03
CA LEU A 233 0.51 -6.14 -8.03
C LEU A 233 1.25 -6.21 -6.68
N LEU A 234 1.57 -7.41 -6.21
CA LEU A 234 2.32 -7.64 -4.97
C LEU A 234 3.70 -6.95 -5.00
N SER A 235 4.50 -7.20 -6.03
CA SER A 235 5.83 -6.59 -6.24
C SER A 235 5.77 -5.07 -6.31
N ILE A 236 4.74 -4.54 -6.97
CA ILE A 236 4.53 -3.10 -7.15
C ILE A 236 4.31 -2.42 -5.80
N ILE A 237 3.41 -2.97 -5.01
CA ILE A 237 3.00 -2.38 -3.75
C ILE A 237 4.10 -2.56 -2.70
N GLU A 238 4.77 -3.72 -2.65
CA GLU A 238 5.92 -3.96 -1.76
C GLU A 238 7.00 -2.88 -1.91
N LYS A 239 7.41 -2.59 -3.16
CA LYS A 239 8.38 -1.53 -3.48
C LYS A 239 7.87 -0.14 -3.10
N GLN A 240 6.58 0.13 -3.29
CA GLN A 240 5.94 1.41 -2.93
C GLN A 240 5.77 1.63 -1.43
N MET A 241 5.68 0.55 -0.63
CA MET A 241 5.41 0.66 0.81
C MET A 241 6.55 1.40 1.53
N LYS A 242 6.26 2.58 2.09
CA LYS A 242 7.13 3.27 3.04
C LYS A 242 6.73 2.91 4.48
N GLY A 243 7.72 2.74 5.35
CA GLY A 243 7.55 2.37 6.75
C GLY A 243 8.51 1.27 7.19
N THR A 244 8.31 0.78 8.42
CA THR A 244 9.15 -0.28 9.01
C THR A 244 9.00 -1.60 8.26
N VAL A 245 10.02 -2.45 8.31
CA VAL A 245 9.99 -3.82 7.73
C VAL A 245 8.78 -4.61 8.22
N ILE A 246 8.42 -4.48 9.51
CA ILE A 246 7.25 -5.11 10.11
C ILE A 246 5.95 -4.62 9.44
N LEU A 247 5.79 -3.31 9.21
CA LEU A 247 4.62 -2.76 8.54
C LEU A 247 4.50 -3.23 7.08
N LYS A 248 5.64 -3.31 6.36
CA LYS A 248 5.68 -3.85 4.99
C LYS A 248 5.23 -5.30 4.95
N ILE A 249 5.86 -6.19 5.72
CA ILE A 249 5.51 -7.62 5.78
C ILE A 249 4.05 -7.82 6.21
N LYS A 250 3.60 -7.09 7.25
CA LYS A 250 2.22 -7.15 7.74
C LYS A 250 1.21 -6.81 6.64
N THR A 251 1.46 -5.74 5.90
CA THR A 251 0.56 -5.29 4.83
C THR A 251 0.64 -6.17 3.59
N TYR A 252 1.85 -6.61 3.22
CA TYR A 252 2.10 -7.55 2.13
C TYR A 252 1.35 -8.86 2.33
N ASN A 253 1.44 -9.48 3.50
CA ASN A 253 0.76 -10.76 3.75
C ASN A 253 -0.79 -10.62 3.70
N ILE A 254 -1.33 -9.50 4.19
CA ILE A 254 -2.76 -9.18 4.08
C ILE A 254 -3.16 -9.00 2.60
N MET A 255 -2.32 -8.32 1.82
CA MET A 255 -2.53 -8.12 0.38
C MET A 255 -2.48 -9.45 -0.39
N VAL A 256 -1.51 -10.32 -0.10
CA VAL A 256 -1.40 -11.68 -0.67
C VAL A 256 -2.71 -12.42 -0.46
N GLU A 257 -3.20 -12.44 0.78
CA GLU A 257 -4.41 -13.20 1.11
C GLU A 257 -5.66 -12.58 0.46
N LEU A 258 -5.82 -11.26 0.46
CA LEU A 258 -6.92 -10.59 -0.25
C LEU A 258 -6.92 -10.89 -1.75
N LEU A 259 -5.76 -10.82 -2.42
CA LEU A 259 -5.62 -11.08 -3.85
C LEU A 259 -5.79 -12.57 -4.18
N GLN A 260 -5.29 -13.47 -3.34
CA GLN A 260 -5.51 -14.92 -3.49
C GLN A 260 -7.00 -15.26 -3.38
N ASN A 261 -7.73 -14.69 -2.44
CA ASN A 261 -9.18 -14.89 -2.33
C ASN A 261 -9.90 -14.41 -3.60
N LEU A 262 -9.51 -13.26 -4.15
CA LEU A 262 -10.07 -12.74 -5.40
C LEU A 262 -9.80 -13.71 -6.58
N VAL A 263 -8.54 -14.16 -6.76
CA VAL A 263 -8.16 -15.10 -7.84
C VAL A 263 -8.80 -16.49 -7.68
N LYS A 264 -9.02 -16.98 -6.45
CA LYS A 264 -9.59 -18.32 -6.17
C LYS A 264 -11.11 -18.36 -6.15
N HIS A 265 -11.77 -17.27 -5.75
CA HIS A 265 -13.20 -17.28 -5.40
C HIS A 265 -14.06 -16.26 -6.17
N SER A 266 -13.48 -15.47 -7.08
CA SER A 266 -14.29 -14.68 -8.02
C SER A 266 -15.11 -15.60 -8.92
N ALA A 267 -16.43 -15.40 -8.95
CA ALA A 267 -17.30 -16.10 -9.88
C ALA A 267 -17.10 -15.58 -11.31
N TYR A 268 -17.20 -16.48 -12.29
CA TYR A 268 -17.20 -16.10 -13.69
C TYR A 268 -18.45 -15.24 -13.98
N TYR A 269 -18.25 -14.05 -14.55
CA TYR A 269 -19.30 -13.09 -14.88
C TYR A 269 -19.00 -12.46 -16.25
N THR A 270 -20.02 -12.04 -16.98
CA THR A 270 -19.86 -11.48 -18.34
C THR A 270 -20.18 -9.99 -18.39
N ILE A 271 -19.25 -9.21 -18.92
CA ILE A 271 -19.36 -7.75 -19.07
C ILE A 271 -19.00 -7.40 -20.50
N ASN A 272 -19.87 -6.68 -21.21
CA ASN A 272 -19.64 -6.25 -22.61
C ASN A 272 -19.18 -7.39 -23.54
N GLU A 273 -19.88 -8.54 -23.51
CA GLU A 273 -19.55 -9.77 -24.27
C GLU A 273 -18.25 -10.50 -23.84
N ILE A 274 -17.50 -9.96 -22.87
CA ILE A 274 -16.27 -10.56 -22.34
C ILE A 274 -16.57 -11.23 -20.99
N GLY A 275 -16.52 -12.56 -20.95
CA GLY A 275 -16.68 -13.34 -19.72
C GLY A 275 -15.36 -13.61 -19.00
N GLY A 276 -15.37 -13.56 -17.66
CA GLY A 276 -14.20 -13.90 -16.86
C GLY A 276 -14.34 -13.64 -15.36
N HIS A 277 -13.24 -13.85 -14.64
CA HIS A 277 -13.13 -13.65 -13.19
C HIS A 277 -12.82 -12.20 -12.87
N TYR A 278 -13.86 -11.36 -12.91
CA TYR A 278 -13.75 -9.94 -12.64
C TYR A 278 -13.58 -9.64 -11.15
N GLY A 279 -12.86 -8.56 -10.87
CA GLY A 279 -12.84 -7.96 -9.55
C GLY A 279 -12.24 -6.56 -9.54
N ILE A 280 -12.06 -6.06 -8.33
CA ILE A 280 -11.39 -4.80 -8.02
C ILE A 280 -10.45 -5.02 -6.83
N PHE A 281 -9.28 -4.39 -6.87
CA PHE A 281 -8.39 -4.24 -5.74
C PHE A 281 -7.95 -2.78 -5.64
N PHE A 282 -8.04 -2.18 -4.44
CA PHE A 282 -7.50 -0.85 -4.22
C PHE A 282 -6.93 -0.66 -2.81
N ILE A 283 -5.94 0.23 -2.72
CA ILE A 283 -5.33 0.66 -1.46
C ILE A 283 -5.73 2.09 -1.17
N THR A 284 -6.40 2.29 -0.05
CA THR A 284 -6.62 3.61 0.56
C THR A 284 -5.44 3.93 1.48
N GLU A 285 -4.80 5.07 1.26
CA GLU A 285 -3.71 5.57 2.09
C GLU A 285 -4.17 6.76 2.93
N LYS A 286 -4.52 6.53 4.20
CA LYS A 286 -4.78 7.61 5.18
C LYS A 286 -3.49 7.94 5.95
N ALA A 287 -3.50 9.01 6.74
CA ALA A 287 -2.35 9.44 7.54
C ALA A 287 -1.79 8.32 8.44
N ASN A 288 -2.69 7.65 9.18
CA ASN A 288 -2.33 6.64 10.20
C ASN A 288 -2.62 5.18 9.81
N THR A 289 -3.25 4.93 8.66
CA THR A 289 -3.71 3.59 8.26
C THR A 289 -3.60 3.36 6.75
N PHE A 290 -3.15 2.18 6.35
CA PHE A 290 -3.49 1.61 5.03
C PHE A 290 -4.81 0.85 5.16
N ILE A 291 -5.68 0.91 4.16
CA ILE A 291 -6.88 0.08 4.07
C ILE A 291 -6.88 -0.59 2.71
N LEU A 292 -6.83 -1.91 2.70
CA LEU A 292 -6.75 -2.73 1.50
C LEU A 292 -8.14 -3.30 1.26
N THR A 293 -8.70 -3.08 0.08
CA THR A 293 -10.05 -3.50 -0.27
C THR A 293 -10.03 -4.36 -1.52
N THR A 294 -10.69 -5.51 -1.47
CA THR A 294 -11.06 -6.29 -2.66
C THR A 294 -12.56 -6.31 -2.86
N GLY A 295 -12.98 -6.54 -4.10
CA GLY A 295 -14.33 -6.95 -4.41
C GLY A 295 -14.40 -7.82 -5.67
N ASN A 296 -15.36 -8.71 -5.72
CA ASN A 296 -15.57 -9.66 -6.81
C ASN A 296 -17.02 -10.15 -6.83
N PHE A 297 -17.44 -10.71 -7.96
CA PHE A 297 -18.70 -11.43 -8.02
C PHE A 297 -18.60 -12.75 -7.27
N ILE A 298 -19.70 -13.15 -6.63
CA ILE A 298 -19.93 -14.48 -6.07
C ILE A 298 -21.35 -14.92 -6.41
N LYS A 299 -21.60 -16.23 -6.51
CA LYS A 299 -22.95 -16.75 -6.70
C LYS A 299 -23.79 -16.61 -5.43
N THR A 300 -25.10 -16.36 -5.59
CA THR A 300 -26.10 -16.25 -4.51
C THR A 300 -26.05 -17.42 -3.54
N GLU A 301 -25.90 -18.65 -4.04
CA GLU A 301 -25.77 -19.89 -3.24
C GLU A 301 -24.59 -19.89 -2.25
N ASN A 302 -23.52 -19.15 -2.53
CA ASN A 302 -22.32 -19.09 -1.69
C ASN A 302 -22.38 -17.99 -0.61
N VAL A 303 -23.33 -17.05 -0.72
CA VAL A 303 -23.47 -15.92 0.21
C VAL A 303 -23.69 -16.38 1.66
N PRO A 304 -24.61 -17.33 1.99
CA PRO A 304 -24.87 -17.71 3.38
C PRO A 304 -23.64 -18.32 4.05
N LYS A 305 -22.97 -19.27 3.39
CA LYS A 305 -21.77 -19.96 3.89
C LYS A 305 -20.60 -19.01 4.12
N LEU A 306 -20.41 -18.02 3.24
CA LEU A 306 -19.37 -17.01 3.42
C LEU A 306 -19.71 -16.02 4.54
N LYS A 307 -20.98 -15.62 4.67
CA LYS A 307 -21.45 -14.70 5.72
C LYS A 307 -21.28 -15.31 7.12
N GLU A 308 -21.77 -16.53 7.34
CA GLU A 308 -21.60 -17.25 8.62
C GLU A 308 -20.11 -17.35 9.02
N ARG A 309 -19.24 -17.62 8.04
CA ARG A 309 -17.80 -17.71 8.26
C ARG A 309 -17.17 -16.36 8.64
N LEU A 310 -17.60 -15.27 8.01
CA LEU A 310 -17.12 -13.92 8.34
C LEU A 310 -17.59 -13.48 9.73
N GLU A 311 -18.84 -13.78 10.11
CA GLU A 311 -19.39 -13.53 11.45
C GLU A 311 -18.58 -14.30 12.51
N LYS A 312 -18.35 -15.61 12.32
CA LYS A 312 -17.50 -16.42 13.21
C LYS A 312 -16.07 -15.86 13.35
N VAL A 313 -15.47 -15.36 12.27
CA VAL A 313 -14.12 -14.75 12.30
C VAL A 313 -14.11 -13.42 13.07
N GLU A 314 -15.17 -12.63 12.98
CA GLU A 314 -15.28 -11.35 13.70
C GLU A 314 -15.54 -11.52 15.19
N ASP A 315 -16.37 -12.50 15.58
CA ASP A 315 -16.73 -12.78 16.97
C ASP A 315 -15.65 -13.56 17.75
N SER A 316 -14.73 -14.23 17.04
CA SER A 316 -13.65 -15.02 17.66
C SER A 316 -12.51 -14.15 18.20
N ASN A 317 -12.10 -14.42 19.44
CA ASN A 317 -10.90 -13.81 20.02
C ASN A 317 -9.60 -14.42 19.46
N LYS A 318 -8.44 -13.77 19.70
CA LYS A 318 -7.13 -14.20 19.17
C LYS A 318 -6.77 -15.66 19.50
N LYS A 319 -7.13 -16.17 20.68
CA LYS A 319 -6.88 -17.57 21.04
C LYS A 319 -7.77 -18.49 20.21
N GLN A 320 -9.08 -18.24 20.18
CA GLN A 320 -10.04 -19.02 19.38
C GLN A 320 -9.67 -19.05 17.89
N LEU A 321 -9.22 -17.93 17.33
CA LEU A 321 -8.74 -17.84 15.95
C LEU A 321 -7.47 -18.70 15.72
N ASN A 322 -6.50 -18.68 16.64
CA ASN A 322 -5.31 -19.52 16.56
C ASN A 322 -5.63 -21.01 16.70
N ASP A 323 -6.48 -21.38 17.66
CA ASP A 323 -6.91 -22.76 17.91
C ASP A 323 -7.62 -23.30 16.66
N TRP A 324 -8.59 -22.55 16.11
CA TRP A 324 -9.29 -22.89 14.87
C TRP A 324 -8.37 -22.93 13.62
N TYR A 325 -7.37 -22.05 13.54
CA TYR A 325 -6.37 -22.07 12.47
C TYR A 325 -5.55 -23.37 12.51
N ASN A 326 -5.10 -23.79 13.71
CA ASN A 326 -4.35 -25.03 13.91
C ASN A 326 -5.22 -26.27 13.61
N GLU A 327 -6.48 -26.29 14.05
CA GLU A 327 -7.44 -27.35 13.68
C GLU A 327 -7.59 -27.49 12.16
N LEU A 328 -7.69 -26.38 11.42
CA LEU A 328 -7.81 -26.41 9.97
C LEU A 328 -6.54 -26.90 9.27
N LEU A 329 -5.35 -26.63 9.82
CA LEU A 329 -4.09 -27.17 9.31
C LEU A 329 -3.95 -28.69 9.50
N LEU A 330 -4.56 -29.24 10.55
CA LEU A 330 -4.45 -30.65 10.91
C LEU A 330 -5.53 -31.54 10.27
N LYS A 331 -6.53 -30.94 9.58
CA LYS A 331 -7.54 -31.71 8.86
C LYS A 331 -6.98 -32.33 7.57
N PRO A 332 -7.25 -33.62 7.29
CA PRO A 332 -6.91 -34.22 6.00
C PRO A 332 -7.59 -33.45 4.86
N PHE A 333 -6.83 -33.12 3.81
CA PHE A 333 -7.38 -32.52 2.59
C PHE A 333 -8.38 -33.49 1.95
N SER A 334 -9.67 -33.14 1.92
CA SER A 334 -10.64 -33.85 1.08
C SER A 334 -10.46 -33.44 -0.39
N ASN A 335 -10.78 -34.35 -1.31
CA ASN A 335 -10.52 -34.14 -2.74
C ASN A 335 -11.29 -32.96 -3.36
N ASP A 336 -12.38 -32.51 -2.73
CA ASP A 336 -13.18 -31.35 -3.15
C ASP A 336 -12.66 -30.01 -2.57
N ASP A 337 -11.79 -30.04 -1.55
CA ASP A 337 -11.31 -28.86 -0.80
C ASP A 337 -9.79 -28.60 -1.05
N LYS A 338 -9.32 -28.87 -2.28
CA LYS A 338 -7.92 -28.69 -2.74
C LYS A 338 -7.34 -27.27 -2.59
N THR A 339 -8.13 -26.30 -2.13
CA THR A 339 -7.72 -24.89 -2.01
C THR A 339 -7.51 -24.43 -0.56
N GLY A 340 -7.74 -25.31 0.42
CA GLY A 340 -7.67 -24.96 1.84
C GLY A 340 -8.64 -23.83 2.16
N SER A 341 -9.94 -24.05 1.93
CA SER A 341 -10.97 -23.01 1.96
C SER A 341 -11.27 -22.52 3.39
N GLY A 342 -10.98 -21.25 3.67
CA GLY A 342 -9.66 -21.15 4.29
C GLY A 342 -9.44 -20.56 5.66
N LEU A 343 -8.23 -20.91 6.09
CA LEU A 343 -7.32 -20.15 6.93
C LEU A 343 -7.31 -18.67 6.56
N GLY A 344 -7.51 -18.32 5.29
CA GLY A 344 -7.39 -16.96 4.75
C GLY A 344 -8.12 -15.87 5.51
N LEU A 345 -9.41 -16.02 5.79
CA LEU A 345 -10.17 -15.03 6.57
C LEU A 345 -9.66 -14.92 8.02
N ILE A 346 -9.22 -16.04 8.61
CA ILE A 346 -8.63 -16.10 9.95
C ILE A 346 -7.28 -15.37 9.95
N ASP A 347 -6.44 -15.59 8.94
CA ASP A 347 -5.14 -14.96 8.78
C ASP A 347 -5.28 -13.45 8.50
N LEU A 348 -6.26 -13.02 7.70
CA LEU A 348 -6.62 -11.61 7.53
C LEU A 348 -6.99 -10.96 8.87
N LYS A 349 -7.76 -11.64 9.71
CA LYS A 349 -8.15 -11.15 11.05
C LYS A 349 -6.96 -11.08 12.01
N LEU A 350 -6.20 -12.18 12.13
CA LEU A 350 -5.03 -12.31 12.99
C LEU A 350 -3.92 -11.31 12.61
N ARG A 351 -3.66 -11.15 11.31
CA ARG A 351 -2.70 -10.17 10.80
C ARG A 351 -3.22 -8.76 10.94
N SER A 352 -4.41 -8.41 10.45
CA SER A 352 -4.87 -7.00 10.53
C SER A 352 -4.92 -6.49 11.96
N GLN A 353 -5.39 -7.32 12.90
CA GLN A 353 -5.70 -6.97 14.31
C GLN A 353 -6.80 -5.91 14.43
N ASN A 354 -7.63 -5.78 13.38
CA ASN A 354 -8.72 -4.83 13.28
C ASN A 354 -10.04 -5.57 12.97
N LYS A 355 -11.16 -4.85 12.90
CA LYS A 355 -12.40 -5.37 12.31
C LYS A 355 -12.21 -5.55 10.80
N LEU A 356 -12.57 -6.72 10.27
CA LEU A 356 -12.82 -6.90 8.86
C LEU A 356 -14.21 -6.35 8.56
N GLU A 357 -14.28 -5.37 7.67
CA GLU A 357 -15.55 -4.81 7.22
C GLU A 357 -15.83 -5.34 5.81
N TYR A 358 -17.07 -5.78 5.57
CA TYR A 358 -17.45 -6.42 4.31
C TYR A 358 -18.87 -6.03 3.92
N ASN A 359 -19.18 -6.15 2.62
CA ASN A 359 -20.52 -5.89 2.08
C ASN A 359 -20.87 -6.94 1.03
N PHE A 360 -22.16 -7.27 0.96
CA PHE A 360 -22.76 -8.06 -0.11
C PHE A 360 -23.79 -7.18 -0.82
N TYR A 361 -23.54 -6.84 -2.08
CA TYR A 361 -24.50 -6.07 -2.90
C TYR A 361 -25.15 -7.02 -3.91
N LYS A 362 -26.48 -7.17 -3.89
CA LYS A 362 -27.18 -8.01 -4.89
C LYS A 362 -27.08 -7.37 -6.27
N VAL A 363 -26.55 -8.10 -7.25
CA VAL A 363 -26.42 -7.63 -8.63
C VAL A 363 -27.64 -8.06 -9.44
N ASP A 364 -27.95 -9.35 -9.36
CA ASP A 364 -29.09 -10.02 -9.98
C ASP A 364 -29.48 -11.24 -9.12
N ASP A 365 -30.28 -12.17 -9.63
CA ASP A 365 -30.70 -13.36 -8.87
C ASP A 365 -29.60 -14.43 -8.74
N GLU A 366 -28.67 -14.52 -9.70
CA GLU A 366 -27.55 -15.47 -9.66
C GLU A 366 -26.33 -14.89 -8.91
N TYR A 367 -26.11 -13.57 -8.94
CA TYR A 367 -24.87 -12.95 -8.47
C TYR A 367 -25.05 -11.86 -7.40
N PHE A 368 -24.11 -11.87 -6.46
CA PHE A 368 -23.80 -10.77 -5.55
C PHE A 368 -22.39 -10.25 -5.83
N PHE A 369 -22.18 -8.95 -5.68
CA PHE A 369 -20.86 -8.36 -5.57
C PHE A 369 -20.45 -8.34 -4.10
N PHE A 370 -19.51 -9.21 -3.75
CA PHE A 370 -18.86 -9.23 -2.45
C PHE A 370 -17.73 -8.21 -2.42
N SER A 371 -17.55 -7.53 -1.29
CA SER A 371 -16.35 -6.74 -1.02
C SER A 371 -15.93 -6.87 0.43
N ILE A 372 -14.61 -6.87 0.66
CA ILE A 372 -14.01 -6.94 1.99
C ILE A 372 -12.85 -5.97 2.08
N LYS A 373 -12.72 -5.28 3.22
CA LYS A 373 -11.60 -4.38 3.51
C LYS A 373 -10.92 -4.74 4.83
N ALA A 374 -9.59 -4.76 4.79
CA ALA A 374 -8.72 -5.00 5.93
C ALA A 374 -7.86 -3.75 6.19
N SER A 375 -7.87 -3.27 7.44
CA SER A 375 -7.11 -2.09 7.85
C SER A 375 -5.77 -2.47 8.50
N VAL A 376 -4.72 -1.74 8.18
CA VAL A 376 -3.38 -1.88 8.77
C VAL A 376 -2.89 -0.54 9.30
N ASN A 377 -2.69 -0.44 10.61
CA ASN A 377 -2.25 0.80 11.25
C ASN A 377 -0.77 1.06 10.92
N LYS A 378 -0.48 2.17 10.24
CA LYS A 378 0.89 2.63 9.88
C LYS A 378 1.72 2.87 11.12
N PHE A 379 1.10 3.50 12.11
CA PHE A 379 1.61 3.63 13.45
C PHE A 379 0.82 2.68 14.34
N GLN A 380 1.46 1.65 14.86
CA GLN A 380 0.92 0.96 16.01
C GLN A 380 0.91 1.94 17.17
N LYS A 381 -0.18 1.95 17.94
CA LYS A 381 -0.34 2.83 19.09
C LYS A 381 0.69 2.41 20.14
N LYS A 382 1.88 3.01 20.10
CA LYS A 382 2.97 2.70 21.02
C LYS A 382 2.42 2.82 22.45
N GLN A 383 2.79 1.86 23.29
CA GLN A 383 2.33 1.83 24.68
C GLN A 383 2.65 3.16 25.36
N LYS A 384 1.75 3.63 26.23
CA LYS A 384 1.99 4.88 26.98
C LYS A 384 3.31 4.77 27.73
N LYS A 385 4.12 5.83 27.71
CA LYS A 385 5.36 5.88 28.50
C LYS A 385 5.06 5.62 29.98
N LEU A 386 5.93 4.87 30.65
CA LEU A 386 5.95 4.78 32.12
C LEU A 386 7.17 5.56 32.60
N ILE A 387 6.95 6.47 33.54
CA ILE A 387 8.03 7.19 34.22
C ILE A 387 7.79 7.03 35.72
N ILE A 388 8.82 6.57 36.42
CA ILE A 388 8.94 6.62 37.88
C ILE A 388 10.14 7.52 38.15
N GLU A 389 9.90 8.64 38.83
CA GLU A 389 10.94 9.61 39.17
C GLU A 389 11.85 9.07 40.29
N GLU A 390 13.10 9.53 40.28
CA GLU A 390 14.15 9.13 41.21
C GLU A 390 13.89 9.64 42.64
N SER A 391 14.23 8.84 43.65
CA SER A 391 14.36 9.30 45.04
C SER A 391 15.53 8.62 45.75
N LEU A 392 15.81 8.97 47.00
CA LEU A 392 16.94 8.44 47.79
C LEU A 392 17.01 6.91 47.83
N ASP A 393 15.86 6.26 47.69
CA ASP A 393 15.58 4.83 47.84
C ASP A 393 15.01 4.16 46.57
N ARG A 394 14.62 4.93 45.54
CA ARG A 394 13.96 4.43 44.32
C ARG A 394 14.69 4.88 43.06
N PRO A 395 14.90 3.97 42.09
CA PRO A 395 15.60 4.28 40.87
C PRO A 395 14.69 5.07 39.92
N LEU A 396 15.30 5.92 39.12
CA LEU A 396 14.67 6.45 37.91
C LEU A 396 14.32 5.30 36.97
N ILE A 397 13.05 5.17 36.60
CA ILE A 397 12.62 4.20 35.58
C ILE A 397 11.91 4.95 34.46
N LYS A 398 12.52 4.99 33.26
CA LYS A 398 11.97 5.64 32.06
C LYS A 398 11.75 4.60 30.97
N LEU A 399 10.50 4.19 30.78
CA LEU A 399 10.10 3.28 29.72
C LEU A 399 9.47 4.07 28.56
N MET A 400 10.25 4.33 27.50
CA MET A 400 9.89 5.28 26.45
C MET A 400 9.92 4.60 25.06
N PRO A 401 8.82 3.93 24.64
CA PRO A 401 8.74 3.23 23.36
C PRO A 401 9.07 4.08 22.14
N ASN A 402 8.85 5.39 22.20
CA ASN A 402 9.19 6.36 21.15
C ASN A 402 10.70 6.45 20.90
N GLU A 403 11.53 6.32 21.94
CA GLU A 403 12.99 6.44 21.90
C GLU A 403 13.71 5.09 21.75
N ASN A 404 12.97 3.98 21.89
CA ASN A 404 13.48 2.59 21.87
C ASN A 404 14.45 2.24 23.03
N ILE A 405 14.65 3.16 23.98
CA ILE A 405 15.49 3.00 25.17
C ILE A 405 14.58 2.88 26.41
N PHE A 406 14.88 1.91 27.25
CA PHE A 406 14.19 1.57 28.49
C PHE A 406 15.22 1.64 29.63
N LEU A 407 15.26 2.77 30.33
CA LEU A 407 16.29 3.10 31.31
C LEU A 407 15.84 2.79 32.73
N PHE A 408 16.73 2.17 33.50
CA PHE A 408 16.68 1.98 34.94
C PHE A 408 17.97 2.56 35.52
N LYS A 409 17.90 3.61 36.36
CA LYS A 409 19.09 4.30 36.90
C LYS A 409 18.94 4.60 38.39
N GLY A 410 20.04 4.56 39.14
CA GLY A 410 20.11 5.05 40.54
C GLY A 410 20.01 3.93 41.57
N LYS A 411 19.56 4.25 42.79
CA LYS A 411 19.48 3.29 43.90
C LYS A 411 18.14 2.57 43.94
N SER A 412 18.16 1.25 44.10
CA SER A 412 16.96 0.43 44.26
C SER A 412 16.94 -0.24 45.63
N ILE A 413 16.43 0.51 46.62
CA ILE A 413 16.32 0.15 48.03
C ILE A 413 14.92 0.52 48.61
N PRO A 414 13.81 0.33 47.87
CA PRO A 414 12.48 0.73 48.33
C PRO A 414 12.02 -0.09 49.52
N ALA A 415 11.24 0.50 50.42
CA ALA A 415 10.56 -0.22 51.50
C ALA A 415 9.67 -1.38 51.01
N ASN A 416 9.16 -1.29 49.77
CA ASN A 416 8.44 -2.38 49.11
C ASN A 416 8.84 -2.49 47.62
N ALA A 417 9.79 -3.38 47.33
CA ALA A 417 10.23 -3.65 45.95
C ALA A 417 9.13 -4.25 45.06
N TYR A 418 8.17 -4.99 45.62
CA TYR A 418 7.07 -5.55 44.82
C TYR A 418 6.16 -4.44 44.27
N GLU A 419 5.76 -3.48 45.10
CA GLU A 419 4.93 -2.34 44.65
C GLU A 419 5.63 -1.48 43.61
N LEU A 420 6.94 -1.24 43.74
CA LEU A 420 7.73 -0.50 42.76
C LEU A 420 7.76 -1.20 41.39
N TYR A 421 8.05 -2.52 41.37
CA TYR A 421 8.29 -3.25 40.12
C TYR A 421 7.04 -3.93 39.52
N ALA A 422 5.95 -4.11 40.26
CA ALA A 422 4.69 -4.65 39.72
C ALA A 422 4.13 -3.88 38.50
N PRO A 423 4.04 -2.53 38.51
CA PRO A 423 3.61 -1.78 37.32
C PRO A 423 4.62 -1.87 36.17
N VAL A 424 5.92 -1.89 36.48
CA VAL A 424 7.02 -2.04 35.50
C VAL A 424 6.93 -3.40 34.79
N ILE A 425 6.77 -4.49 35.55
CA ILE A 425 6.64 -5.86 35.05
C ILE A 425 5.38 -6.01 34.19
N THR A 426 4.25 -5.45 34.64
CA THR A 426 3.00 -5.43 33.88
C THR A 426 3.19 -4.68 32.56
N TRP A 427 3.82 -3.50 32.62
CA TRP A 427 4.12 -2.68 31.45
C TRP A 427 5.00 -3.43 30.45
N VAL A 428 6.07 -4.12 30.89
CA VAL A 428 6.98 -4.84 29.98
C VAL A 428 6.32 -6.08 29.37
N LYS A 429 5.45 -6.79 30.11
CA LYS A 429 4.61 -7.86 29.54
C LYS A 429 3.67 -7.35 28.45
N ASP A 430 3.08 -6.17 28.64
CA ASP A 430 2.25 -5.53 27.62
C ASP A 430 3.06 -5.07 26.40
N TYR A 431 4.28 -4.58 26.62
CA TYR A 431 5.18 -4.13 25.56
C TYR A 431 5.53 -5.24 24.58
N PHE A 432 5.87 -6.43 25.10
CA PHE A 432 6.20 -7.58 24.28
C PHE A 432 5.02 -8.18 23.49
N LYS A 433 3.77 -7.75 23.74
CA LYS A 433 2.65 -8.04 22.82
C LYS A 433 2.83 -7.35 21.47
N ASN A 434 3.59 -6.26 21.42
CA ASN A 434 3.89 -5.49 20.21
C ASN A 434 5.18 -4.64 20.35
N PRO A 435 6.37 -5.26 20.35
CA PRO A 435 7.63 -4.56 20.61
C PRO A 435 8.11 -3.72 19.42
N ASN A 436 9.03 -2.78 19.67
CA ASN A 436 9.78 -2.09 18.63
C ASN A 436 10.71 -3.06 17.86
N SER A 437 11.16 -2.65 16.67
CA SER A 437 12.10 -3.44 15.85
C SER A 437 13.46 -3.68 16.51
N VAL A 438 13.89 -2.75 17.37
CA VAL A 438 15.02 -2.90 18.30
C VAL A 438 14.56 -2.34 19.65
N SER A 439 14.88 -3.03 20.73
CA SER A 439 14.57 -2.64 22.11
C SER A 439 15.86 -2.60 22.93
N ILE A 440 16.23 -1.46 23.49
CA ILE A 440 17.44 -1.34 24.32
C ILE A 440 17.02 -1.16 25.79
N PHE A 441 17.35 -2.12 26.63
CA PHE A 441 17.17 -2.04 28.08
C PHE A 441 18.51 -1.67 28.72
N GLU A 442 18.56 -0.55 29.45
CA GLU A 442 19.77 -0.04 30.09
C GLU A 442 19.60 -0.05 31.61
N PHE A 443 20.40 -0.86 32.30
CA PHE A 443 20.42 -0.98 33.74
C PHE A 443 21.68 -0.29 34.29
N LYS A 444 21.48 0.81 35.03
CA LYS A 444 22.51 1.72 35.58
C LYS A 444 22.32 1.90 37.09
N PHE A 445 22.33 0.80 37.83
CA PHE A 445 22.09 0.84 39.26
C PHE A 445 23.35 1.22 40.04
N GLU A 446 23.21 2.09 41.03
CA GLU A 446 24.26 2.44 42.00
C GLU A 446 24.25 1.48 43.20
N HIS A 447 23.09 0.93 43.53
CA HIS A 447 22.90 -0.05 44.60
C HIS A 447 21.58 -0.79 44.39
N ILE A 448 21.53 -2.07 44.74
CA ILE A 448 20.35 -2.92 44.62
C ILE A 448 20.21 -3.77 45.88
N ASP A 449 19.11 -3.64 46.61
CA ASP A 449 18.81 -4.49 47.76
C ASP A 449 18.36 -5.91 47.33
N THR A 450 18.34 -6.86 48.25
CA THR A 450 17.94 -8.26 47.97
C THR A 450 16.53 -8.38 47.39
N HIS A 451 15.56 -7.55 47.84
CA HIS A 451 14.19 -7.60 47.35
C HIS A 451 14.07 -7.03 45.93
N SER A 452 14.78 -5.93 45.64
CA SER A 452 14.83 -5.34 44.30
C SER A 452 15.57 -6.24 43.32
N SER A 453 16.67 -6.87 43.74
CA SER A 453 17.37 -7.89 42.95
C SER A 453 16.43 -9.01 42.49
N HIS A 454 15.57 -9.50 43.38
CA HIS A 454 14.59 -10.52 43.05
C HIS A 454 13.50 -10.05 42.04
N GLN A 455 13.10 -8.77 42.06
CA GLN A 455 12.16 -8.24 41.06
C GLN A 455 12.85 -7.94 39.72
N ILE A 456 14.08 -7.45 39.74
CA ILE A 456 14.91 -7.24 38.53
C ILE A 456 15.16 -8.57 37.83
N PHE A 457 15.44 -9.65 38.58
CA PHE A 457 15.55 -11.00 38.02
C PHE A 457 14.26 -11.45 37.31
N LYS A 458 13.08 -11.22 37.90
CA LYS A 458 11.78 -11.51 37.25
C LYS A 458 11.58 -10.68 35.97
N LEU A 459 11.99 -9.41 35.99
CA LEU A 459 11.92 -8.53 34.84
C LEU A 459 12.84 -9.01 33.70
N LEU A 460 14.11 -9.32 34.00
CA LEU A 460 15.07 -9.88 33.05
C LEU A 460 14.60 -11.22 32.48
N LYS A 461 14.00 -12.09 33.30
CA LYS A 461 13.39 -13.34 32.84
C LYS A 461 12.28 -13.11 31.81
N ILE A 462 11.38 -12.16 32.05
CA ILE A 462 10.33 -11.78 31.07
C ILE A 462 10.95 -11.24 29.78
N ILE A 463 12.01 -10.42 29.88
CA ILE A 463 12.74 -9.91 28.72
C ILE A 463 13.35 -11.06 27.92
N LYS A 464 14.02 -12.03 28.56
CA LYS A 464 14.57 -13.24 27.92
C LYS A 464 13.48 -14.05 27.23
N GLU A 465 12.42 -14.44 27.94
CA GLU A 465 11.31 -15.26 27.44
C GLU A 465 10.57 -14.65 26.23
N ASN A 466 10.58 -13.33 26.10
CA ASN A 466 9.90 -12.61 25.02
C ASN A 466 10.86 -11.97 23.99
N SER A 467 12.16 -12.28 24.09
CA SER A 467 13.18 -11.82 23.15
C SER A 467 13.45 -12.85 22.05
N THR A 468 13.59 -12.37 20.81
CA THR A 468 14.43 -13.03 19.80
C THR A 468 15.77 -12.31 19.81
N GLN A 469 16.90 -13.03 19.94
CA GLN A 469 18.23 -12.47 20.22
C GLN A 469 18.60 -11.24 19.36
N ASP A 470 18.23 -11.20 18.08
CA ASP A 470 18.60 -10.11 17.17
C ASP A 470 17.87 -8.75 17.40
N LYS A 471 16.90 -8.67 18.33
CA LYS A 471 15.97 -7.51 18.45
C LYS A 471 15.88 -6.88 19.84
N VAL A 472 16.50 -7.48 20.84
CA VAL A 472 16.48 -6.99 22.23
C VAL A 472 17.91 -6.95 22.75
N ILE A 473 18.38 -5.75 23.11
CA ILE A 473 19.73 -5.52 23.63
C ILE A 473 19.60 -5.16 25.12
N VAL A 474 20.10 -6.02 25.99
CA VAL A 474 20.28 -5.69 27.41
C VAL A 474 21.69 -5.14 27.60
N LYS A 475 21.79 -3.94 28.18
CA LYS A 475 23.04 -3.34 28.62
C LYS A 475 23.04 -3.24 30.14
N TRP A 476 24.11 -3.73 30.77
CA TRP A 476 24.33 -3.60 32.21
C TRP A 476 25.54 -2.72 32.44
N TYR A 477 25.34 -1.62 33.15
CA TYR A 477 26.38 -0.65 33.46
C TYR A 477 26.86 -0.87 34.91
N TYR A 478 28.16 -0.74 35.12
CA TYR A 478 28.81 -0.86 36.44
C TYR A 478 29.99 0.11 36.52
N ALA A 479 30.28 0.61 37.72
CA ALA A 479 31.48 1.42 37.96
C ALA A 479 32.71 0.50 38.03
N LYS A 480 33.87 0.98 37.57
CA LYS A 480 35.11 0.18 37.52
C LYS A 480 35.53 -0.43 38.86
N GLU A 481 35.30 0.29 39.95
CA GLU A 481 35.61 -0.12 41.33
C GLU A 481 34.53 -1.04 41.94
N ASP A 482 33.33 -1.13 41.33
CA ASP A 482 32.18 -1.88 41.86
C ASP A 482 32.15 -3.31 41.28
N THR A 483 32.97 -4.18 41.89
CA THR A 483 33.06 -5.60 41.55
C THR A 483 31.81 -6.39 41.96
N ASP A 484 31.06 -5.93 42.97
CA ASP A 484 29.83 -6.59 43.43
C ASP A 484 28.70 -6.42 42.42
N MET A 485 28.51 -5.23 41.85
CA MET A 485 27.53 -4.98 40.79
C MET A 485 27.85 -5.76 39.50
N LEU A 486 29.14 -5.94 39.20
CA LEU A 486 29.60 -6.79 38.11
C LEU A 486 29.28 -8.27 38.37
N LEU A 487 29.50 -8.76 39.60
CA LEU A 487 29.17 -10.12 40.00
C LEU A 487 27.65 -10.39 39.93
N VAL A 488 26.82 -9.41 40.32
CA VAL A 488 25.36 -9.48 40.17
C VAL A 488 24.96 -9.64 38.70
N ALA A 489 25.59 -8.91 37.79
CA ALA A 489 25.35 -9.02 36.35
C ALA A 489 25.68 -10.42 35.82
N HIS A 490 26.87 -10.93 36.13
CA HIS A 490 27.29 -12.29 35.74
C HIS A 490 26.34 -13.36 36.28
N ARG A 491 25.91 -13.24 37.55
CA ARG A 491 24.96 -14.17 38.17
C ARG A 491 23.60 -14.15 37.46
N TYR A 492 23.11 -13.01 36.98
CA TYR A 492 21.88 -12.97 36.18
C TYR A 492 22.08 -13.57 34.79
N MET A 493 23.23 -13.35 34.14
CA MET A 493 23.55 -13.94 32.84
C MET A 493 23.56 -15.48 32.92
N GLU A 494 24.21 -16.03 33.94
CA GLU A 494 24.28 -17.48 34.21
C GLU A 494 22.90 -18.07 34.52
N LEU A 495 22.17 -17.50 35.50
CA LEU A 495 20.88 -18.05 35.96
C LEU A 495 19.74 -17.92 34.93
N LEU A 496 19.86 -17.05 33.92
CA LEU A 496 18.84 -16.84 32.88
C LEU A 496 19.28 -17.32 31.50
N ASP A 497 20.50 -17.87 31.36
CA ASP A 497 21.12 -18.17 30.06
C ASP A 497 21.06 -16.94 29.12
N MET A 498 21.38 -15.74 29.64
CA MET A 498 21.08 -14.48 28.96
C MET A 498 22.36 -13.70 28.61
N GLU A 499 22.54 -13.41 27.32
CA GLU A 499 23.56 -12.46 26.89
C GLU A 499 23.19 -11.04 27.32
N MET A 500 24.14 -10.34 27.95
CA MET A 500 24.05 -8.93 28.31
C MET A 500 25.34 -8.23 27.92
N LYS A 501 25.24 -6.99 27.44
CA LYS A 501 26.41 -6.14 27.17
C LYS A 501 26.82 -5.45 28.46
N LEU A 502 27.86 -5.96 29.09
CA LEU A 502 28.48 -5.35 30.27
C LEU A 502 29.27 -4.11 29.83
N ILE A 503 29.03 -2.97 30.47
CA ILE A 503 29.65 -1.68 30.14
C ILE A 503 30.22 -1.06 31.41
N CYS A 504 31.53 -0.96 31.47
CA CYS A 504 32.21 -0.19 32.50
C CYS A 504 31.97 1.30 32.27
N GLU A 505 31.44 2.02 33.25
CA GLU A 505 31.44 3.48 33.25
C GLU A 505 32.75 3.97 33.86
N ASN A 506 33.49 4.77 33.11
CA ASN A 506 34.55 5.63 33.65
C ASN A 506 33.88 6.90 34.18
N GLU A 507 34.41 7.44 35.30
CA GLU A 507 33.95 8.70 35.90
C GLU A 507 33.98 9.90 34.93
#